data_AF-A0A017TFW0-F1
#
_entry.id   AF-A0A017TFW0-F1
#
_cell.length_a   1.000
_cell.length_b   1.000
_cell.length_c   1.000
_cell.angle_alpha   90.00
_cell.angle_beta   90.00
_cell.angle_gamma   90.00
#
_symmetry.space_group_name_H-M   'P 1'
#
loop_
_entity.id
_entity.type
_entity.pdbx_description
1 polymer ?
#
loop_
_entity_poly.entity_id
_entity_poly.type
_entity_poly.pdbx_seq_one_letter_code
_entity_poly.pdbx_strand_id
1 'polypeptide(L)'
;MTQSIFVRFCHPSRAMAVAFAGALAAGALSCGGAGEAPTTPPPPPAAPPIPALDAPVAEAPAAKPAREEVVIHQADIHGKIKARAGKRIVVEPLVLTSPTLPVKGNKAGLYRVLEPEGGKAEMLLIADVNVATSMELGDSVALDLVDEKKDVLIAGKKTNHYVPGTKVLVRYEW
;
A
#
# COMPACT_ATOMS: atom_id res chain seq x y z
N MET A 1 -52.12 -23.08 -8.50
CA MET A 1 -51.40 -24.33 -8.83
C MET A 1 -49.94 -23.95 -9.06
N THR A 2 -49.09 -24.05 -8.02
CA THR A 2 -48.04 -25.09 -7.83
C THR A 2 -46.96 -24.99 -8.92
N GLN A 3 -45.66 -24.77 -8.68
CA GLN A 3 -44.77 -25.35 -7.68
C GLN A 3 -43.58 -24.43 -7.34
N SER A 4 -43.24 -24.35 -6.05
CA SER A 4 -41.96 -23.83 -5.56
C SER A 4 -40.93 -24.96 -5.56
N ILE A 5 -39.81 -24.79 -6.26
CA ILE A 5 -38.68 -25.71 -6.22
C ILE A 5 -37.70 -25.20 -5.15
N PHE A 6 -37.75 -25.83 -3.98
CA PHE A 6 -36.76 -25.70 -2.91
C PHE A 6 -35.56 -26.59 -3.26
N VAL A 7 -34.44 -26.01 -3.70
CA VAL A 7 -33.17 -26.75 -3.79
C VAL A 7 -32.44 -26.59 -2.47
N ARG A 8 -32.56 -27.62 -1.63
CA ARG A 8 -31.88 -27.79 -0.35
C ARG A 8 -30.53 -28.47 -0.63
N PHE A 9 -29.44 -27.72 -0.68
CA PHE A 9 -28.10 -28.34 -0.69
C PHE A 9 -27.64 -28.61 0.74
N CYS A 10 -27.69 -29.90 1.10
CA CYS A 10 -27.05 -30.46 2.27
C CYS A 10 -25.53 -30.20 2.25
N HIS A 11 -25.02 -29.55 3.28
CA HIS A 11 -23.68 -29.86 3.80
C HIS A 11 -23.75 -31.20 4.54
N PRO A 12 -22.72 -32.05 4.39
CA PRO A 12 -21.96 -32.37 5.59
C PRO A 12 -20.46 -32.61 5.36
N SER A 13 -19.74 -32.48 6.48
CA SER A 13 -18.68 -33.41 6.91
C SER A 13 -17.27 -33.31 6.33
N ARG A 14 -16.35 -32.80 7.16
CA ARG A 14 -15.17 -33.48 7.76
C ARG A 14 -14.07 -32.41 8.02
N ALA A 15 -13.78 -32.06 9.27
CA ALA A 15 -12.91 -32.77 10.22
C ALA A 15 -11.47 -32.94 9.72
N MET A 16 -10.53 -32.14 10.25
CA MET A 16 -9.36 -32.66 10.97
C MET A 16 -8.57 -31.52 11.60
N ALA A 17 -8.48 -31.58 12.93
CA ALA A 17 -7.49 -30.88 13.71
C ALA A 17 -6.14 -31.60 13.58
N VAL A 18 -5.05 -30.86 13.40
CA VAL A 18 -3.73 -31.29 13.83
C VAL A 18 -3.02 -30.07 14.41
N ALA A 19 -2.91 -30.07 15.73
CA ALA A 19 -1.99 -29.23 16.46
C ALA A 19 -0.60 -29.86 16.36
N PHE A 20 0.40 -29.11 15.91
CA PHE A 20 1.80 -29.46 16.14
C PHE A 20 2.41 -28.41 17.06
N ALA A 21 2.60 -28.83 18.32
CA ALA A 21 3.48 -28.20 19.28
C ALA A 21 4.92 -28.59 18.94
N GLY A 22 5.78 -27.60 18.77
CA GLY A 22 7.23 -27.77 18.66
C GLY A 22 7.89 -26.62 19.40
N ALA A 23 8.41 -26.92 20.57
CA ALA A 23 9.09 -25.99 21.47
C ALA A 23 10.62 -26.08 21.31
N LEU A 24 11.28 -25.03 21.82
CA LEU A 24 12.65 -24.98 22.35
C LEU A 24 13.85 -25.00 21.39
N ALA A 25 14.58 -23.88 21.36
CA ALA A 25 15.94 -23.71 21.92
C ALA A 25 16.48 -22.34 21.46
N ALA A 26 16.66 -21.34 22.34
CA ALA A 26 17.84 -21.16 23.20
C ALA A 26 19.17 -21.09 22.41
N GLY A 27 19.63 -19.87 22.15
CA GLY A 27 20.97 -19.56 21.65
C GLY A 27 21.34 -18.15 22.08
N ALA A 28 22.15 -18.06 23.13
CA ALA A 28 22.56 -16.84 23.81
C ALA A 28 23.95 -16.36 23.32
N LEU A 29 24.20 -15.06 23.54
CA LEU A 29 25.50 -14.42 23.78
C LEU A 29 26.51 -14.33 22.62
N SER A 30 26.69 -13.10 22.13
CA SER A 30 28.02 -12.61 21.77
C SER A 30 28.21 -11.20 22.35
N CYS A 31 29.06 -11.13 23.38
CA CYS A 31 29.70 -9.92 23.88
C CYS A 31 30.92 -9.60 23.02
N GLY A 32 31.23 -8.32 22.86
CA GLY A 32 32.61 -7.89 22.64
C GLY A 32 32.74 -6.83 21.56
N GLY A 33 33.16 -5.64 21.96
CA GLY A 33 33.55 -4.60 21.02
C GLY A 33 33.51 -3.20 21.61
N ALA A 34 34.19 -2.97 22.74
CA ALA A 34 34.59 -1.63 23.13
C ALA A 34 35.64 -1.13 22.12
N GLY A 35 35.34 0.00 21.48
CA GLY A 35 36.20 0.67 20.51
C GLY A 35 36.14 2.18 20.73
N GLU A 36 36.98 2.62 21.64
CA GLU A 36 37.56 3.95 21.84
C GLU A 36 37.28 5.02 20.76
N ALA A 37 36.64 6.13 21.15
CA ALA A 37 36.81 7.44 20.51
C ALA A 37 38.21 7.97 20.90
N PRO A 38 38.93 8.75 20.07
CA PRO A 38 38.60 10.16 19.79
C PRO A 38 39.11 10.59 18.37
N THR A 39 39.06 11.80 17.82
CA THR A 39 39.16 13.20 18.29
C THR A 39 38.62 14.09 17.16
N THR A 40 37.78 15.05 17.52
CA THR A 40 37.33 16.16 16.67
C THR A 40 38.51 17.08 16.33
N PRO A 41 38.68 17.52 15.07
CA PRO A 41 39.67 18.54 14.74
C PRO A 41 39.30 19.92 15.34
N PRO A 42 40.30 20.74 15.68
CA PRO A 42 40.12 22.00 16.41
C PRO A 42 39.38 23.07 15.59
N PRO A 43 38.65 23.99 16.25
CA PRO A 43 37.98 25.10 15.59
C PRO A 43 39.00 26.12 15.03
N PRO A 44 38.69 26.76 13.88
CA PRO A 44 39.56 27.79 13.32
C PRO A 44 39.61 29.06 14.19
N PRO A 45 40.68 29.87 14.07
CA PRO A 45 40.92 31.06 14.89
C PRO A 45 39.84 32.15 14.73
N ALA A 46 39.56 32.85 15.83
CA ALA A 46 38.68 34.02 15.86
C ALA A 46 39.25 35.17 15.01
N ALA A 47 38.43 35.69 14.10
CA ALA A 47 38.72 36.91 13.36
C ALA A 47 38.61 38.16 14.27
N PRO A 48 39.38 39.22 14.01
CA PRO A 48 39.37 40.46 14.80
C PRO A 48 38.04 41.22 14.67
N PRO A 49 37.66 42.04 15.67
CA PRO A 49 36.44 42.84 15.64
C PRO A 49 36.54 43.93 14.57
N ILE A 50 35.62 43.91 13.61
CA ILE A 50 35.45 44.98 12.62
C ILE A 50 34.59 46.08 13.27
N PRO A 51 35.00 47.36 13.23
CA PRO A 51 34.24 48.46 13.81
C PRO A 51 32.83 48.59 13.22
N ALA A 52 31.86 48.84 14.11
CA ALA A 52 30.46 49.03 13.79
C ALA A 52 30.26 50.20 12.82
N LEU A 53 29.59 49.93 11.71
CA LEU A 53 29.03 50.92 10.80
C LEU A 53 27.52 50.70 10.79
N ASP A 54 26.81 51.66 11.38
CA ASP A 54 25.35 51.78 11.35
C ASP A 54 24.81 51.72 9.92
N ALA A 55 23.84 50.83 9.68
CA ALA A 55 23.00 50.82 8.49
C ALA A 55 21.62 50.22 8.83
N PRO A 56 20.56 50.71 8.18
CA PRO A 56 19.19 50.74 8.71
C PRO A 56 18.56 49.35 8.88
N VAL A 57 17.66 49.26 9.86
CA VAL A 57 16.78 48.11 10.15
C VAL A 57 16.12 47.63 8.85
N ALA A 58 16.65 46.54 8.30
CA ALA A 58 15.95 45.74 7.32
C ALA A 58 14.94 44.87 8.09
N GLU A 59 13.66 45.05 7.79
CA GLU A 59 12.60 44.15 8.25
C GLU A 59 13.02 42.71 7.94
N ALA A 60 13.11 41.88 8.99
CA ALA A 60 13.31 40.46 8.84
C ALA A 60 12.23 39.92 7.90
N PRO A 61 12.57 39.23 6.80
CA PRO A 61 11.57 38.59 5.98
C PRO A 61 10.83 37.61 6.87
N ALA A 62 9.51 37.83 7.01
CA ALA A 62 8.61 36.97 7.76
C ALA A 62 8.96 35.50 7.43
N ALA A 63 9.37 34.75 8.45
CA ALA A 63 9.70 33.34 8.32
C ALA A 63 8.50 32.65 7.67
N LYS A 64 8.65 32.31 6.39
CA LYS A 64 7.70 31.44 5.69
C LYS A 64 7.60 30.19 6.54
N PRO A 65 6.40 29.74 6.98
CA PRO A 65 6.30 28.47 7.67
C PRO A 65 6.94 27.43 6.76
N ALA A 66 8.01 26.79 7.23
CA ALA A 66 8.65 25.69 6.54
C ALA A 66 7.54 24.67 6.28
N ARG A 67 7.09 24.57 5.03
CA ARG A 67 6.17 23.51 4.64
C ARG A 67 7.00 22.24 4.79
N GLU A 68 6.69 21.47 5.83
CA GLU A 68 7.21 20.12 5.97
C GLU A 68 6.90 19.38 4.66
N GLU A 69 7.95 18.93 3.99
CA GLU A 69 7.84 18.19 2.74
C GLU A 69 7.24 16.82 3.06
N VAL A 70 5.94 16.66 2.82
CA VAL A 70 5.27 15.36 2.98
C VAL A 70 5.60 14.51 1.76
N VAL A 71 6.60 13.64 1.89
CA VAL A 71 6.94 12.65 0.86
C VAL A 71 5.94 11.49 0.97
N ILE A 72 5.10 11.30 -0.06
CA ILE A 72 4.17 10.17 -0.16
C ILE A 72 4.79 9.15 -1.13
N HIS A 73 5.15 7.98 -0.62
CA HIS A 73 5.66 6.90 -1.46
C HIS A 73 4.50 6.08 -2.03
N GLN A 74 4.44 5.93 -3.36
CA GLN A 74 3.34 5.25 -4.09
C GLN A 74 3.85 4.28 -5.16
N ALA A 75 3.16 3.15 -5.31
CA ALA A 75 3.54 2.05 -6.21
C ALA A 75 2.30 1.35 -6.74
N ASP A 76 2.48 0.76 -7.93
CA ASP A 76 1.40 0.19 -8.70
C ASP A 76 1.61 -1.31 -8.94
N ILE A 77 0.53 -2.08 -8.79
CA ILE A 77 0.46 -3.49 -9.16
C ILE A 77 -0.62 -3.63 -10.22
N HIS A 78 -0.24 -4.01 -11.43
CA HIS A 78 -1.20 -4.38 -12.46
C HIS A 78 -1.54 -5.84 -12.30
N GLY A 79 -2.84 -6.17 -12.31
CA GLY A 79 -3.30 -7.52 -12.07
C GLY A 79 -4.68 -7.81 -12.64
N LYS A 80 -5.23 -8.95 -12.24
CA LYS A 80 -6.59 -9.36 -12.54
C LYS A 80 -7.32 -9.72 -11.26
N ILE A 81 -8.62 -9.43 -11.21
CA ILE A 81 -9.47 -9.93 -10.13
C ILE A 81 -9.56 -11.45 -10.26
N LYS A 82 -9.16 -12.18 -9.23
CA LYS A 82 -9.30 -13.64 -9.16
C LYS A 82 -10.62 -14.03 -8.54
N ALA A 83 -10.97 -13.39 -7.42
CA ALA A 83 -12.22 -13.64 -6.71
C ALA A 83 -12.63 -12.45 -5.83
N ARG A 84 -13.93 -12.38 -5.51
CA ARG A 84 -14.49 -11.49 -4.48
C ARG A 84 -15.35 -12.33 -3.53
N ALA A 85 -15.11 -12.19 -2.23
CA ALA A 85 -15.88 -12.81 -1.16
C ALA A 85 -16.30 -11.72 -0.15
N GLY A 86 -17.53 -11.22 -0.29
CA GLY A 86 -18.03 -10.11 0.53
C GLY A 86 -17.19 -8.85 0.35
N LYS A 87 -16.51 -8.43 1.43
CA LYS A 87 -15.62 -7.26 1.44
C LYS A 87 -14.19 -7.58 0.99
N ARG A 88 -13.81 -8.85 0.91
CA ARG A 88 -12.46 -9.25 0.52
C ARG A 88 -12.37 -9.52 -0.97
N ILE A 89 -11.35 -8.97 -1.60
CA ILE A 89 -11.03 -9.17 -3.02
C ILE A 89 -9.66 -9.82 -3.10
N VAL A 90 -9.50 -10.78 -3.99
CA VAL A 90 -8.21 -11.39 -4.31
C VAL A 90 -7.82 -10.95 -5.70
N VAL A 91 -6.65 -10.32 -5.82
CA VAL A 91 -6.07 -9.89 -7.09
C VAL A 91 -4.84 -10.73 -7.38
N GLU A 92 -4.80 -11.30 -8.58
CA GLU A 92 -3.63 -11.97 -9.13
C GLU A 92 -2.72 -10.91 -9.78
N PRO A 93 -1.52 -10.67 -9.25
CA PRO A 93 -0.59 -9.72 -9.85
C PRO A 93 -0.05 -10.27 -11.16
N LEU A 94 0.06 -9.40 -12.15
CA LEU A 94 0.66 -9.71 -13.45
C LEU A 94 1.96 -8.93 -13.65
N VAL A 95 1.99 -7.66 -13.22
CA VAL A 95 3.16 -6.79 -13.32
C VAL A 95 3.27 -5.95 -12.05
N LEU A 96 4.46 -6.00 -11.44
CA LEU A 96 4.87 -5.13 -10.35
C LEU A 96 5.72 -4.00 -10.95
N THR A 97 5.37 -2.74 -10.65
CA THR A 97 6.14 -1.59 -11.14
C THR A 97 7.22 -1.12 -10.15
N SER A 98 7.17 -1.62 -8.91
CA SER A 98 8.08 -1.25 -7.82
C SER A 98 8.67 -2.51 -7.18
N PRO A 99 9.92 -2.43 -6.66
CA PRO A 99 10.51 -3.51 -5.86
C PRO A 99 9.88 -3.62 -4.46
N THR A 100 9.25 -2.56 -3.95
CA THR A 100 8.60 -2.58 -2.64
C THR A 100 7.33 -3.42 -2.73
N LEU A 101 7.12 -4.43 -1.89
CA LEU A 101 5.89 -5.22 -1.87
C LEU A 101 4.87 -4.65 -0.87
N PRO A 102 3.56 -4.76 -1.14
CA PRO A 102 2.53 -4.29 -0.22
C PRO A 102 2.50 -5.12 1.06
N VAL A 103 2.46 -4.43 2.20
CA VAL A 103 2.39 -5.04 3.54
C VAL A 103 0.96 -4.92 4.08
N LYS A 104 0.55 -5.89 4.91
CA LYS A 104 -0.75 -5.85 5.60
C LYS A 104 -0.94 -4.50 6.30
N GLY A 105 -2.09 -3.87 6.05
CA GLY A 105 -2.46 -2.58 6.63
C GLY A 105 -2.18 -1.38 5.71
N ASN A 106 -1.38 -1.54 4.65
CA ASN A 106 -1.15 -0.47 3.69
C ASN A 106 -2.47 -0.05 3.04
N LYS A 107 -2.63 1.26 2.88
CA LYS A 107 -3.77 1.87 2.19
C LYS A 107 -3.54 1.78 0.69
N ALA A 108 -4.60 1.52 -0.06
CA ALA A 108 -4.52 1.44 -1.50
C ALA A 108 -5.82 1.86 -2.19
N GLY A 109 -5.68 2.32 -3.43
CA GLY A 109 -6.78 2.49 -4.37
C GLY A 109 -6.84 1.32 -5.33
N LEU A 110 -8.04 0.76 -5.54
CA LEU A 110 -8.30 -0.23 -6.57
C LEU A 110 -8.91 0.45 -7.79
N TYR A 111 -8.22 0.37 -8.91
CA TYR A 111 -8.60 0.96 -10.19
C TYR A 111 -8.96 -0.12 -11.19
N ARG A 112 -10.06 0.05 -11.91
CA ARG A 112 -10.36 -0.76 -13.10
C ARG A 112 -9.63 -0.17 -14.30
N VAL A 113 -8.93 -1.02 -15.04
CA VAL A 113 -8.25 -0.63 -16.28
C VAL A 113 -9.21 -0.86 -17.44
N LEU A 114 -9.50 0.20 -18.20
CA LEU A 114 -10.27 0.15 -19.43
C LEU A 114 -9.34 0.40 -20.61
N GLU A 115 -9.39 -0.48 -21.59
CA GLU A 115 -8.64 -0.35 -22.85
C GLU A 115 -9.66 -0.19 -23.98
N PRO A 116 -10.12 1.03 -24.27
CA PRO A 116 -11.00 1.27 -25.41
C PRO A 116 -10.26 0.94 -26.71
N GLU A 117 -10.98 0.41 -27.69
CA GLU A 117 -10.42 0.03 -28.99
C GLU A 117 -9.77 1.25 -29.67
N GLY A 118 -8.46 1.17 -29.92
CA GLY A 118 -7.67 2.25 -30.53
C GLY A 118 -7.42 3.47 -29.63
N GLY A 119 -7.78 3.41 -28.34
CA GLY A 119 -7.62 4.51 -27.39
C GLY A 119 -6.52 4.28 -26.33
N LYS A 120 -6.33 5.28 -25.48
CA LYS A 120 -5.43 5.18 -24.31
C LYS A 120 -6.12 4.41 -23.18
N ALA A 121 -5.34 3.66 -22.42
CA ALA A 121 -5.85 2.99 -21.23
C ALA A 121 -6.33 4.03 -20.20
N GLU A 122 -7.56 3.86 -19.73
CA GLU A 122 -8.17 4.69 -18.69
C GLU A 122 -8.21 3.91 -17.37
N MET A 123 -7.89 4.57 -16.27
CA MET A 123 -7.92 3.99 -14.93
C MET A 123 -9.06 4.62 -14.13
N LEU A 124 -10.07 3.82 -13.81
CA LEU A 124 -11.22 4.28 -13.02
C LEU A 124 -11.10 3.78 -11.59
N LEU A 125 -11.05 4.68 -10.61
CA LEU A 125 -11.07 4.30 -9.19
C LEU A 125 -12.42 3.68 -8.85
N ILE A 126 -12.42 2.42 -8.43
CA ILE A 126 -13.65 1.67 -8.10
C ILE A 126 -13.81 1.44 -6.59
N ALA A 127 -12.72 1.46 -5.83
CA ALA A 127 -12.76 1.35 -4.39
C ALA A 127 -11.48 1.83 -3.71
N ASP A 128 -11.65 2.28 -2.46
CA ASP A 128 -10.56 2.42 -1.51
C ASP A 128 -10.45 1.11 -0.72
N VAL A 129 -9.24 0.59 -0.60
CA VAL A 129 -8.96 -0.73 -0.01
C VAL A 129 -7.78 -0.68 0.96
N ASN A 130 -7.72 -1.66 1.86
CA ASN A 130 -6.54 -1.95 2.65
C ASN A 130 -5.96 -3.30 2.25
N VAL A 131 -4.65 -3.42 2.31
CA VAL A 131 -3.97 -4.70 2.11
C VAL A 131 -4.28 -5.62 3.29
N ALA A 132 -4.98 -6.73 3.05
CA ALA A 132 -5.43 -7.65 4.08
C ALA A 132 -4.31 -8.61 4.54
N THR A 133 -3.40 -8.94 3.62
CA THR A 133 -2.29 -9.88 3.82
C THR A 133 -1.05 -9.33 3.12
N SER A 134 0.10 -9.35 3.80
CA SER A 134 1.38 -8.99 3.19
C SER A 134 1.66 -9.88 2.00
N MET A 135 2.06 -9.28 0.89
CA MET A 135 2.33 -10.00 -0.35
C MET A 135 3.73 -10.58 -0.35
N GLU A 136 3.86 -11.84 -0.77
CA GLU A 136 5.12 -12.45 -1.19
C GLU A 136 5.23 -12.43 -2.72
N LEU A 137 6.46 -12.51 -3.23
CA LEU A 137 6.70 -12.43 -4.67
C LEU A 137 6.04 -13.61 -5.40
N GLY A 138 5.11 -13.32 -6.31
CA GLY A 138 4.37 -14.32 -7.09
C GLY A 138 3.02 -14.72 -6.49
N ASP A 139 2.71 -14.31 -5.27
CA ASP A 139 1.45 -14.60 -4.62
C ASP A 139 0.34 -13.61 -4.99
N SER A 140 -0.91 -14.05 -4.84
CA SER A 140 -2.07 -13.15 -4.98
C SER A 140 -2.17 -12.20 -3.80
N VAL A 141 -2.55 -10.94 -4.06
CA VAL A 141 -2.80 -9.95 -3.00
C VAL A 141 -4.26 -10.01 -2.55
N ALA A 142 -4.46 -10.13 -1.24
CA ALA A 142 -5.77 -10.03 -0.62
C ALA A 142 -6.02 -8.58 -0.16
N LEU A 143 -7.16 -8.02 -0.55
CA LEU A 143 -7.54 -6.63 -0.30
C LEU A 143 -8.90 -6.58 0.41
N ASP A 144 -9.01 -5.69 1.39
CA ASP A 144 -10.26 -5.37 2.07
C ASP A 144 -10.87 -4.09 1.56
N LEU A 145 -12.12 -4.17 1.08
CA LEU A 145 -12.91 -3.00 0.72
C LEU A 145 -13.19 -2.15 1.95
N VAL A 146 -12.68 -0.92 1.91
CA VAL A 146 -12.97 0.14 2.89
C VAL A 146 -14.17 0.94 2.40
N ASP A 147 -14.09 1.45 1.17
CA ASP A 147 -15.16 2.21 0.52
C ASP A 147 -15.32 1.79 -0.95
N GLU A 148 -16.56 1.48 -1.35
CA GLU A 148 -16.89 1.03 -2.70
C GLU A 148 -17.59 2.17 -3.46
N LYS A 149 -16.99 2.60 -4.58
CA LYS A 149 -17.55 3.67 -5.41
C LYS A 149 -18.64 3.10 -6.33
N LYS A 150 -19.90 3.20 -5.88
CA LYS A 150 -21.06 2.53 -6.52
C LYS A 150 -21.54 3.18 -7.83
N ASP A 151 -21.13 4.42 -8.09
CA ASP A 151 -21.61 5.24 -9.22
C ASP A 151 -20.60 5.34 -10.37
N VAL A 152 -19.59 4.47 -10.38
CA VAL A 152 -18.60 4.42 -11.46
C VAL A 152 -19.24 3.74 -12.67
N LEU A 153 -19.54 4.54 -13.71
CA LEU A 153 -20.12 4.08 -14.96
C LEU A 153 -19.02 3.86 -16.01
N ILE A 154 -19.24 2.87 -16.88
CA ILE A 154 -18.39 2.63 -18.06
C ILE A 154 -19.24 2.91 -19.28
N ALA A 155 -18.84 3.89 -20.09
CA ALA A 155 -19.62 4.34 -21.25
C ALA A 155 -21.10 4.61 -20.90
N GLY A 156 -21.35 5.23 -19.74
CA GLY A 156 -22.70 5.56 -19.25
C GLY A 156 -23.51 4.37 -18.69
N LYS A 157 -22.93 3.16 -18.63
CA LYS A 157 -23.61 1.96 -18.13
C LYS A 157 -23.08 1.53 -16.77
N LYS A 158 -24.00 1.21 -15.86
CA LYS A 158 -23.67 0.58 -14.58
C LYS A 158 -23.16 -0.82 -14.86
N THR A 159 -21.93 -1.09 -14.44
CA THR A 159 -21.23 -2.34 -14.71
C THR A 159 -20.72 -2.93 -13.41
N ASN A 160 -20.72 -4.25 -13.27
CA ASN A 160 -20.02 -4.89 -12.16
C ASN A 160 -18.50 -4.81 -12.41
N HIS A 161 -17.79 -4.15 -11.51
CA HIS A 161 -16.33 -3.96 -11.60
C HIS A 161 -15.51 -5.12 -11.04
N TYR A 162 -16.16 -6.04 -10.32
CA TYR A 162 -15.50 -7.08 -9.53
C TYR A 162 -15.62 -8.47 -10.16
N VAL A 163 -15.79 -8.53 -11.47
CA VAL A 163 -15.91 -9.79 -12.22
C VAL A 163 -14.52 -10.43 -12.32
N PRO A 164 -14.35 -11.73 -12.01
CA PRO A 164 -13.09 -12.43 -12.22
C PRO A 164 -12.55 -12.24 -13.65
N GLY A 165 -11.23 -12.04 -13.77
CA GLY A 165 -10.55 -11.73 -15.03
C GLY A 165 -10.50 -10.24 -15.39
N THR A 166 -11.24 -9.37 -14.70
CA THR A 166 -11.19 -7.91 -14.92
C THR A 166 -9.78 -7.39 -14.62
N LYS A 167 -9.20 -6.65 -15.57
CA LYS A 167 -7.91 -5.98 -15.39
C LYS A 167 -8.04 -4.84 -14.39
N VAL A 168 -7.14 -4.82 -13.42
CA VAL A 168 -7.11 -3.82 -12.36
C VAL A 168 -5.69 -3.33 -12.11
N LEU A 169 -5.60 -2.14 -11.54
CA LEU A 169 -4.39 -1.58 -10.96
C LEU A 169 -4.64 -1.36 -9.47
N VAL A 170 -3.74 -1.84 -8.63
CA VAL A 170 -3.72 -1.57 -7.20
C VAL A 170 -2.61 -0.56 -6.94
N ARG A 171 -2.98 0.65 -6.53
CA ARG A 171 -2.01 1.69 -6.14
C ARG A 171 -1.96 1.77 -4.63
N TYR A 172 -0.82 1.46 -4.02
CA TYR A 172 -0.67 1.47 -2.56
C TYR A 172 0.41 2.43 -2.10
N GLU A 173 0.24 2.86 -0.84
CA GLU A 173 1.20 3.68 -0.11
C GLU A 173 2.08 2.79 0.79
N TRP A 174 3.34 3.16 0.99
CA TRP A 174 4.24 2.52 1.96
C TRP A 174 5.08 3.53 2.73
#